data_AF-A0A2R3Z924-F1
#
_entry.id   AF-A0A2R3Z924-F1
#
_cell.length_a   1.000
_cell.length_b   1.000
_cell.length_c   1.000
_cell.angle_alpha   90.00
_cell.angle_beta   90.00
_cell.angle_gamma   90.00
#
_symmetry.space_group_name_H-M   'P 1'
#
loop_
_entity.id
_entity.type
_entity.pdbx_description
1 polymer ?
#
loop_
_entity_poly.entity_id
_entity_poly.type
_entity_poly.pdbx_seq_one_letter_code
_entity_poly.pdbx_strand_id
1 'polypeptide(L)'
;MRIVKYLVSILLIIWGILIGWIKLYSVGFHIPILTIITTIAIISGISKSKYSNIIFFISAILWVIVSAENIGFVIFFDNGNYERMIFGIIPLILSTTILFTTSIEFKYINSFSKKIFLLVGLVLLGIGSYIYKPTIKEINCWYYFDKNQDFKISFADSPNSKFEVELNSDQLKKQVKKEGMQYSSREGYHCPETKVRVITSFGKIISAKIKSFRNTDIDKKVVFEEPTEIPIYKINGNREILKPFMINLWN
;
A
#
# COMPACT_ATOMS: atom_id res chain seq x y z
N MET A 1 29.38 -19.44 13.08
CA MET A 1 28.26 -18.78 12.34
C MET A 1 27.21 -19.75 11.78
N ARG A 2 27.54 -21.03 11.50
CA ARG A 2 26.57 -21.98 10.89
C ARG A 2 25.28 -22.11 11.70
N ILE A 3 25.38 -22.30 13.03
CA ILE A 3 24.22 -22.43 13.94
C ILE A 3 23.33 -21.18 13.91
N VAL A 4 23.94 -19.99 13.96
CA VAL A 4 23.24 -18.69 13.93
C VAL A 4 22.38 -18.58 12.67
N LYS A 5 22.91 -18.95 11.50
CA LYS A 5 22.15 -18.91 10.23
C LYS A 5 20.86 -19.73 10.32
N TYR A 6 20.94 -20.98 10.79
CA TYR A 6 19.74 -21.83 10.90
C TYR A 6 18.75 -21.31 11.94
N LEU A 7 19.22 -20.89 13.12
CA LEU A 7 18.35 -20.33 14.16
C LEU A 7 17.57 -19.12 13.63
N VAL A 8 18.27 -18.19 12.98
CA VAL A 8 17.66 -16.99 12.40
C VAL A 8 16.70 -17.34 11.27
N SER A 9 17.02 -18.33 10.42
CA SER A 9 16.10 -18.78 9.37
C SER A 9 14.85 -19.47 9.92
N ILE A 10 14.95 -20.22 11.03
CA ILE A 10 13.78 -20.78 11.72
C ILE A 10 12.90 -19.66 12.28
N LEU A 11 13.49 -18.67 12.95
CA LEU A 11 12.75 -17.49 13.42
C LEU A 11 12.06 -16.74 12.28
N LEU A 12 12.72 -16.63 11.12
CA LEU A 12 12.15 -16.00 9.94
C LEU A 12 10.97 -16.79 9.36
N ILE A 13 11.01 -18.13 9.41
CA ILE A 13 9.87 -18.98 9.03
C ILE A 13 8.71 -18.79 10.00
N ILE A 14 8.97 -18.85 11.32
CA ILE A 14 7.93 -18.62 12.34
C ILE A 14 7.27 -17.26 12.10
N TRP A 15 8.08 -16.23 11.87
CA TRP A 15 7.57 -14.90 11.57
C TRP A 15 6.76 -14.83 10.27
N GLY A 16 7.22 -15.52 9.21
CA GLY A 16 6.49 -15.63 7.95
C GLY A 16 5.13 -16.32 8.10
N ILE A 17 5.06 -17.38 8.91
CA ILE A 17 3.80 -18.06 9.26
C ILE A 17 2.89 -17.13 10.06
N LEU A 18 3.41 -16.40 11.04
CA LEU A 18 2.63 -15.44 11.83
C LEU A 18 2.05 -14.32 10.95
N ILE A 19 2.85 -13.72 10.07
CA ILE A 19 2.35 -12.73 9.11
C ILE A 19 1.29 -13.35 8.21
N GLY A 20 1.57 -14.53 7.66
CA GLY A 20 0.63 -15.28 6.83
C GLY A 20 -0.71 -15.48 7.54
N TRP A 21 -0.69 -15.92 8.80
CA TRP A 21 -1.89 -16.14 9.60
C TRP A 21 -2.71 -14.87 9.83
N ILE A 22 -2.04 -13.76 10.16
CA ILE A 22 -2.71 -12.48 10.46
C ILE A 22 -3.26 -11.83 9.18
N LYS A 23 -2.61 -12.06 8.02
CA LYS A 23 -2.83 -11.29 6.80
C LYS A 23 -3.16 -12.13 5.56
N LEU A 24 -3.55 -13.40 5.74
CA LEU A 24 -3.82 -14.39 4.69
C LEU A 24 -4.84 -13.93 3.63
N TYR A 25 -5.60 -12.87 3.92
CA TYR A 25 -6.61 -12.29 3.01
C TYR A 25 -6.36 -10.81 2.62
N SER A 26 -5.27 -10.18 3.10
CA SER A 26 -4.96 -8.76 2.78
C SER A 26 -3.54 -8.51 2.28
N VAL A 27 -2.59 -9.42 2.53
CA VAL A 27 -1.20 -9.31 2.06
C VAL A 27 -0.90 -10.43 1.06
N GLY A 28 -0.36 -10.04 -0.09
CA GLY A 28 -0.21 -10.92 -1.25
C GLY A 28 0.61 -12.19 -1.00
N PHE A 29 0.54 -13.12 -1.96
CA PHE A 29 1.16 -14.46 -1.95
C PHE A 29 2.69 -14.50 -1.75
N HIS A 30 3.37 -13.35 -1.69
CA HIS A 30 4.82 -13.28 -1.53
C HIS A 30 5.30 -13.82 -0.17
N ILE A 31 4.59 -13.59 0.94
CA ILE A 31 5.03 -14.08 2.28
C ILE A 31 5.05 -15.61 2.37
N PRO A 32 3.99 -16.34 1.94
CA PRO A 32 4.04 -17.81 1.85
C PRO A 32 5.18 -18.32 0.98
N ILE A 33 5.41 -17.71 -0.19
CA ILE A 33 6.48 -18.12 -1.10
C ILE A 33 7.86 -17.94 -0.45
N LEU A 34 8.10 -16.78 0.18
CA LEU A 34 9.35 -16.52 0.91
C LEU A 34 9.58 -17.53 2.03
N THR A 35 8.52 -17.89 2.74
CA THR A 35 8.57 -18.88 3.82
C THR A 35 8.97 -20.25 3.26
N ILE A 36 8.36 -20.69 2.16
CA ILE A 36 8.70 -21.94 1.46
C ILE A 36 10.17 -21.95 1.00
N ILE A 37 10.64 -20.87 0.36
CA ILE A 37 12.03 -20.75 -0.09
C ILE A 37 13.00 -20.86 1.09
N THR A 38 12.66 -20.26 2.23
CA THR A 38 13.48 -20.32 3.45
C THR A 38 13.52 -21.75 4.01
N THR A 39 12.39 -22.45 4.01
CA THR A 39 12.32 -23.87 4.39
C THR A 39 13.18 -24.74 3.48
N ILE A 40 13.14 -24.53 2.16
CA ILE A 40 13.99 -25.22 1.18
C ILE A 40 15.47 -24.95 1.46
N ALA A 41 15.83 -23.72 1.84
CA ALA A 41 17.20 -23.36 2.22
C ALA A 41 17.69 -24.16 3.44
N ILE A 42 16.85 -24.30 4.47
CA ILE A 42 17.14 -25.08 5.66
C ILE A 42 17.33 -26.56 5.32
N ILE A 43 16.37 -27.16 4.61
CA ILE A 43 16.42 -28.58 4.22
C ILE A 43 17.69 -28.85 3.40
N SER A 44 17.97 -28.01 2.41
CA SER A 44 19.18 -28.11 1.57
C SER A 44 20.46 -27.96 2.39
N GLY A 45 20.45 -27.11 3.41
CA GLY A 45 21.58 -26.94 4.32
C GLY A 45 21.81 -28.14 5.25
N ILE A 46 20.74 -28.76 5.73
CA ILE A 46 20.80 -29.97 6.58
C ILE A 46 21.29 -31.16 5.75
N SER A 47 20.81 -31.30 4.50
CA SER A 47 21.27 -32.32 3.56
C SER A 47 22.69 -32.12 3.01
N LYS A 48 23.37 -31.06 3.46
CA LYS A 48 24.74 -30.69 3.05
C LYS A 48 24.89 -30.48 1.53
N SER A 49 23.83 -30.02 0.86
CA SER A 49 23.89 -29.65 -0.55
C SER A 49 24.90 -28.53 -0.79
N LYS A 50 25.69 -28.65 -1.87
CA LYS A 50 26.65 -27.62 -2.32
C LYS A 50 25.96 -26.27 -2.57
N TYR A 51 24.70 -26.28 -3.01
CA TYR A 51 23.94 -25.08 -3.33
C TYR A 51 23.25 -24.44 -2.13
N SER A 52 23.30 -25.05 -0.95
CA SER A 52 22.56 -24.57 0.24
C SER A 52 22.84 -23.11 0.58
N ASN A 53 24.11 -22.67 0.54
CA ASN A 53 24.47 -21.28 0.82
C ASN A 53 23.91 -20.31 -0.22
N ILE A 54 23.80 -20.70 -1.49
CA ILE A 54 23.20 -19.87 -2.53
C ILE A 54 21.70 -19.70 -2.26
N ILE A 55 21.01 -20.77 -1.87
CA ILE A 55 19.58 -20.72 -1.55
C ILE A 55 19.33 -19.85 -0.31
N PHE A 56 20.16 -19.96 0.74
CA PHE A 56 20.11 -19.05 1.90
C PHE A 56 20.31 -17.59 1.51
N PHE A 57 21.24 -17.32 0.60
CA PHE A 57 21.52 -15.97 0.13
C PHE A 57 20.33 -15.39 -0.66
N ILE A 58 19.76 -16.15 -1.59
CA ILE A 58 18.58 -15.75 -2.36
C ILE A 58 17.40 -15.49 -1.41
N SER A 59 17.14 -16.40 -0.47
CA SER A 59 16.11 -16.22 0.57
C SER A 59 16.31 -14.91 1.33
N ALA A 60 17.53 -14.65 1.81
CA ALA A 60 17.85 -13.43 2.54
C ALA A 60 17.60 -12.17 1.70
N ILE A 61 18.04 -12.14 0.44
CA ILE A 61 17.80 -11.00 -0.47
C ILE A 61 16.31 -10.71 -0.60
N LEU A 62 15.51 -11.74 -0.89
CA LEU A 62 14.09 -11.56 -1.14
C LEU A 62 13.37 -11.06 0.12
N TRP A 63 13.73 -11.58 1.29
CA TRP A 63 13.23 -11.07 2.57
C TRP A 63 13.64 -9.62 2.83
N VAL A 64 14.89 -9.22 2.56
CA VAL A 64 15.34 -7.82 2.70
C VAL A 64 14.47 -6.89 1.84
N ILE A 65 14.26 -7.23 0.57
CA ILE A 65 13.47 -6.40 -0.36
C ILE A 65 12.04 -6.24 0.14
N VAL A 66 11.36 -7.34 0.48
CA VAL A 66 9.96 -7.30 0.96
C VAL A 66 9.84 -6.58 2.30
N SER A 67 10.83 -6.72 3.17
CA SER A 67 10.88 -6.01 4.45
C SER A 67 11.03 -4.51 4.26
N ALA A 68 11.97 -4.10 3.39
CA ALA A 68 12.21 -2.70 3.05
C ALA A 68 11.01 -2.08 2.34
N GLU A 69 10.32 -2.85 1.51
CA GLU A 69 9.03 -2.47 0.94
C GLU A 69 8.00 -2.22 2.06
N ASN A 70 7.75 -3.17 2.97
CA ASN A 70 6.75 -2.93 4.03
C ASN A 70 7.12 -1.74 4.95
N ILE A 71 8.41 -1.50 5.21
CA ILE A 71 8.87 -0.31 5.94
C ILE A 71 8.60 0.97 5.13
N GLY A 72 8.95 0.98 3.85
CA GLY A 72 8.67 2.09 2.94
C GLY A 72 7.18 2.42 2.87
N PHE A 73 6.31 1.40 2.86
CA PHE A 73 4.86 1.60 2.90
C PHE A 73 4.45 2.42 4.12
N VAL A 74 4.93 2.02 5.30
CA VAL A 74 4.56 2.67 6.56
C VAL A 74 5.07 4.10 6.59
N ILE A 75 6.32 4.34 6.16
CA ILE A 75 6.92 5.67 6.12
C ILE A 75 6.13 6.62 5.21
N PHE A 76 5.74 6.17 4.01
CA PHE A 76 5.12 7.05 3.02
C PHE A 76 3.59 7.15 3.17
N PHE A 77 2.92 6.07 3.56
CA PHE A 77 1.46 5.94 3.41
C PHE A 77 0.69 5.61 4.70
N ASP A 78 1.35 5.11 5.75
CA ASP A 78 0.71 4.63 6.98
C ASP A 78 1.45 5.18 8.22
N ASN A 79 1.83 6.47 8.16
CA ASN A 79 2.67 7.09 9.17
C ASN A 79 1.96 7.05 10.55
N GLY A 80 2.71 6.68 11.59
CA GLY A 80 2.19 6.46 12.94
C GLY A 80 1.74 5.02 13.22
N ASN A 81 1.65 4.15 12.21
CA ASN A 81 1.34 2.73 12.40
C ASN A 81 2.60 1.91 12.73
N TYR A 82 3.15 2.14 13.93
CA TYR A 82 4.38 1.48 14.38
C TYR A 82 4.25 -0.05 14.48
N GLU A 83 3.06 -0.54 14.81
CA GLU A 83 2.77 -1.98 14.83
C GLU A 83 3.01 -2.61 13.45
N ARG A 84 2.56 -1.94 12.39
CA ARG A 84 2.79 -2.41 11.02
C ARG A 84 4.26 -2.33 10.60
N MET A 85 4.99 -1.35 11.13
CA MET A 85 6.43 -1.17 10.87
C MET A 85 7.24 -2.36 11.41
N ILE A 86 6.86 -2.90 12.57
CA ILE A 86 7.51 -4.06 13.21
C ILE A 86 7.49 -5.28 12.27
N PHE A 87 6.42 -5.49 11.50
CA PHE A 87 6.35 -6.58 10.51
C PHE A 87 7.39 -6.46 9.39
N GLY A 88 7.95 -5.27 9.15
CA GLY A 88 9.08 -5.08 8.23
C GLY A 88 10.43 -5.12 8.94
N ILE A 89 10.56 -4.48 10.10
CA ILE A 89 11.84 -4.36 10.82
C ILE A 89 12.38 -5.73 11.25
N ILE A 90 11.54 -6.59 11.84
CA ILE A 90 12.00 -7.89 12.36
C ILE A 90 12.54 -8.77 11.22
N PRO A 91 11.80 -9.00 10.12
CA PRO A 91 12.33 -9.74 8.98
C PRO A 91 13.57 -9.11 8.35
N LEU A 92 13.69 -7.77 8.34
CA LEU A 92 14.88 -7.09 7.84
C LEU A 92 16.12 -7.44 8.66
N ILE A 93 16.03 -7.41 9.99
CA ILE A 93 17.14 -7.75 10.89
C ILE A 93 17.54 -9.22 10.75
N LEU A 94 16.55 -10.12 10.74
CA LEU A 94 16.78 -11.55 10.59
C LEU A 94 17.42 -11.88 9.23
N SER A 95 16.86 -11.37 8.13
CA SER A 95 17.38 -11.59 6.78
C SER A 95 18.77 -10.98 6.57
N THR A 96 19.03 -9.79 7.14
CA THR A 96 20.37 -9.20 7.15
C THR A 96 21.36 -10.11 7.86
N THR A 97 20.99 -10.65 9.02
CA THR A 97 21.86 -11.59 9.75
C THR A 97 22.16 -12.84 8.93
N ILE A 98 21.18 -13.39 8.19
CA ILE A 98 21.40 -14.50 7.25
C ILE A 98 22.36 -14.09 6.12
N LEU A 99 22.21 -12.90 5.55
CA LEU A 99 23.07 -12.35 4.49
C LEU A 99 24.54 -12.33 4.94
N PHE A 100 24.80 -11.84 6.16
CA PHE A 100 26.16 -11.74 6.70
C PHE A 100 26.74 -13.08 7.14
N THR A 101 25.92 -13.99 7.68
CA THR A 101 26.36 -15.32 8.14
C THR A 101 26.51 -16.35 7.02
N THR A 102 25.98 -16.09 5.82
CA THR A 102 26.09 -16.99 4.67
C THR A 102 27.37 -16.74 3.88
N SER A 103 28.22 -17.76 3.74
CA SER A 103 29.41 -17.74 2.89
C SER A 103 29.07 -18.21 1.49
N ILE A 104 29.33 -17.39 0.47
CA ILE A 104 29.06 -17.73 -0.93
C ILE A 104 30.41 -17.87 -1.63
N GLU A 105 30.56 -18.88 -2.50
CA GLU A 105 31.75 -19.07 -3.33
C GLU A 105 31.99 -17.90 -4.30
N PHE A 106 31.01 -17.01 -4.47
CA PHE A 106 31.09 -15.84 -5.32
C PHE A 106 31.99 -14.76 -4.71
N LYS A 107 33.25 -14.72 -5.15
CA LYS A 107 34.31 -13.80 -4.68
C LYS A 107 33.91 -12.32 -4.73
N TYR A 108 33.00 -11.95 -5.62
CA TYR A 108 32.53 -10.57 -5.76
C TYR A 108 31.54 -10.11 -4.68
N ILE A 109 30.95 -11.00 -3.87
CA ILE A 109 29.94 -10.62 -2.87
C ILE A 109 30.38 -10.98 -1.44
N ASN A 110 31.37 -11.86 -1.29
CA ASN A 110 31.66 -12.48 0.00
C ASN A 110 32.39 -11.58 1.02
N SER A 111 32.84 -10.38 0.65
CA SER A 111 33.47 -9.45 1.60
C SER A 111 32.44 -8.60 2.36
N PHE A 112 32.75 -8.26 3.62
CA PHE A 112 31.87 -7.52 4.51
C PHE A 112 31.37 -6.20 3.91
N SER A 113 32.28 -5.37 3.37
CA SER A 113 31.92 -4.09 2.76
C SER A 113 30.96 -4.26 1.57
N LYS A 114 31.15 -5.29 0.75
CA LYS A 114 30.28 -5.55 -0.41
C LYS A 114 28.90 -6.02 0.01
N LYS A 115 28.79 -6.80 1.10
CA LYS A 115 27.50 -7.15 1.70
C LYS A 115 26.77 -5.93 2.26
N ILE A 116 27.49 -4.95 2.83
CA ILE A 116 26.90 -3.67 3.24
C ILE A 116 26.37 -2.92 2.01
N PHE A 117 27.18 -2.73 0.98
CA PHE A 117 26.73 -2.05 -0.25
C PHE A 117 25.52 -2.73 -0.87
N LEU A 118 25.52 -4.07 -0.92
CA LEU A 118 24.37 -4.84 -1.37
C LEU A 118 23.14 -4.59 -0.50
N LEU A 119 23.27 -4.66 0.82
CA LEU A 119 22.16 -4.41 1.74
C LEU A 119 21.55 -3.02 1.52
N VAL A 120 22.37 -1.98 1.43
CA VAL A 120 21.91 -0.61 1.16
C VAL A 120 21.17 -0.54 -0.17
N GLY A 121 21.73 -1.13 -1.24
CA GLY A 121 21.07 -1.18 -2.54
C GLY A 121 19.71 -1.89 -2.50
N LEU A 122 19.61 -3.03 -1.81
CA LEU A 122 18.36 -3.77 -1.66
C LEU A 122 17.30 -3.00 -0.85
N VAL A 123 17.72 -2.31 0.21
CA VAL A 123 16.82 -1.46 1.01
C VAL A 123 16.30 -0.31 0.18
N LEU A 124 17.17 0.38 -0.58
CA LEU A 124 16.77 1.46 -1.49
C LEU A 124 15.81 0.96 -2.57
N LEU A 125 16.05 -0.23 -3.14
CA LEU A 125 15.15 -0.85 -4.12
C LEU A 125 13.78 -1.17 -3.52
N GLY A 126 13.73 -1.74 -2.31
CA GLY A 126 12.48 -2.07 -1.62
C GLY A 126 11.66 -0.81 -1.31
N ILE A 127 12.28 0.18 -0.68
CA ILE A 127 11.63 1.47 -0.34
C ILE A 127 11.22 2.23 -1.62
N GLY A 128 12.11 2.28 -2.62
CA GLY A 128 11.88 2.98 -3.88
C GLY A 128 10.86 2.31 -4.80
N SER A 129 10.47 1.05 -4.54
CA SER A 129 9.49 0.34 -5.35
C SER A 129 8.11 1.04 -5.41
N TYR A 130 7.78 1.87 -4.40
CA TYR A 130 6.54 2.65 -4.37
C TYR A 130 6.47 3.80 -5.37
N ILE A 131 7.58 4.17 -6.02
CA ILE A 131 7.56 5.12 -7.14
C ILE A 131 6.63 4.62 -8.26
N TYR A 132 6.52 3.29 -8.41
CA TYR A 132 5.78 2.67 -9.50
C TYR A 132 4.51 1.92 -9.05
N LYS A 133 4.27 1.79 -7.74
CA LYS A 133 3.12 1.03 -7.21
C LYS A 133 1.91 1.94 -7.03
N PRO A 134 0.73 1.56 -7.57
CA PRO A 134 -0.49 2.29 -7.30
C PRO A 134 -0.91 2.10 -5.84
N THR A 135 -1.29 3.18 -5.18
CA THR A 135 -1.87 3.19 -3.85
C THR A 135 -3.32 3.65 -3.91
N ILE A 136 -4.13 3.10 -3.02
CA ILE A 136 -5.57 3.36 -2.96
C ILE A 136 -5.84 4.23 -1.73
N LYS A 137 -6.42 5.42 -1.94
CA LYS A 137 -6.94 6.27 -0.86
C LYS A 137 -8.45 6.36 -0.99
N GLU A 138 -9.15 6.24 0.14
CA GLU A 138 -10.59 6.52 0.20
C GLU A 138 -10.78 7.94 0.72
N ILE A 139 -11.60 8.73 0.02
CA ILE A 139 -11.83 10.14 0.36
C ILE A 139 -13.32 10.41 0.31
N ASN A 140 -13.77 11.28 1.22
CA ASN A 140 -15.14 11.74 1.25
C ASN A 140 -15.36 12.77 0.14
N CYS A 141 -16.49 12.68 -0.53
CA CYS A 141 -16.92 13.72 -1.44
C CYS A 141 -18.38 14.14 -1.17
N TRP A 142 -18.66 15.41 -1.44
CA TRP A 142 -19.99 16.00 -1.39
C TRP A 142 -20.41 16.40 -2.79
N TYR A 143 -21.69 16.25 -3.08
CA TYR A 143 -22.29 16.73 -4.31
C TYR A 143 -23.02 18.02 -4.04
N TYR A 144 -23.00 18.91 -5.01
CA TYR A 144 -23.89 20.07 -5.00
C TYR A 144 -24.22 20.48 -6.43
N PHE A 145 -25.34 21.16 -6.58
CA PHE A 145 -25.69 21.84 -7.81
C PHE A 145 -25.26 23.29 -7.69
N ASP A 146 -24.48 23.77 -8.65
CA ASP A 146 -24.19 25.20 -8.75
C ASP A 146 -25.48 25.97 -9.13
N LYS A 147 -25.46 27.30 -9.05
CA LYS A 147 -26.58 28.19 -9.40
C LYS A 147 -27.15 27.91 -10.81
N ASN A 148 -26.33 27.37 -11.71
CA ASN A 148 -26.71 26.98 -13.07
C ASN A 148 -27.27 25.55 -13.18
N GLN A 149 -27.50 24.87 -12.05
CA GLN A 149 -27.84 23.44 -11.96
C GLN A 149 -26.76 22.49 -12.50
N ASP A 150 -25.52 22.98 -12.63
CA ASP A 150 -24.38 22.15 -12.98
C ASP A 150 -23.99 21.27 -11.80
N PHE A 151 -23.81 19.97 -12.08
CA PHE A 151 -23.48 18.98 -11.07
C PHE A 151 -21.98 19.03 -10.75
N LYS A 152 -21.66 19.45 -9.53
CA LYS A 152 -20.29 19.57 -9.03
C LYS A 152 -20.04 18.58 -7.89
N ILE A 153 -18.79 18.12 -7.82
CA ILE A 153 -18.33 17.24 -6.75
C ILE A 153 -17.15 17.90 -6.05
N SER A 154 -17.28 18.12 -4.75
CA SER A 154 -16.18 18.56 -3.90
C SER A 154 -15.60 17.37 -3.16
N PHE A 155 -14.30 17.21 -3.20
CA PHE A 155 -13.54 16.21 -2.47
C PHE A 155 -12.80 16.90 -1.33
N ALA A 156 -12.87 16.36 -0.12
CA ALA A 156 -12.01 16.84 0.96
C ALA A 156 -11.50 15.71 1.86
N ASP A 157 -10.25 15.86 2.25
CA ASP A 157 -9.59 15.06 3.28
C ASP A 157 -9.65 15.78 4.65
N SER A 158 -9.70 17.12 4.64
CA SER A 158 -9.90 17.96 5.82
C SER A 158 -10.58 19.29 5.44
N PRO A 159 -11.14 20.07 6.39
CA PRO A 159 -11.78 21.36 6.09
C PRO A 159 -10.92 22.34 5.29
N ASN A 160 -9.60 22.29 5.47
CA ASN A 160 -8.62 23.17 4.81
C ASN A 160 -8.03 22.56 3.53
N SER A 161 -8.47 21.37 3.14
CA SER A 161 -7.91 20.59 2.04
C SER A 161 -9.03 20.06 1.17
N LYS A 162 -9.49 20.89 0.22
CA LYS A 162 -10.57 20.61 -0.72
C LYS A 162 -10.12 20.75 -2.18
N PHE A 163 -10.63 19.91 -3.08
CA PHE A 163 -10.56 20.12 -4.52
C PHE A 163 -11.91 19.81 -5.18
N GLU A 164 -12.20 20.44 -6.30
CA GLU A 164 -13.51 20.34 -6.95
C GLU A 164 -13.37 19.80 -8.37
N VAL A 165 -14.36 19.01 -8.77
CA VAL A 165 -14.42 18.41 -10.09
C VAL A 165 -15.82 18.56 -10.65
N GLU A 166 -15.88 19.11 -11.86
CA GLU A 166 -17.10 19.11 -12.64
C GLU A 166 -17.22 17.77 -13.38
N LEU A 167 -18.22 16.98 -12.99
CA LEU A 167 -18.53 15.72 -13.66
C LEU A 167 -19.73 15.87 -14.57
N ASN A 168 -19.49 15.75 -15.87
CA ASN A 168 -20.55 15.72 -16.87
C ASN A 168 -20.92 14.26 -17.21
N SER A 169 -21.36 13.50 -16.20
CA SER A 169 -21.89 12.13 -16.38
C SER A 169 -23.39 12.11 -16.10
N ASP A 170 -24.20 11.89 -17.15
CA ASP A 170 -25.66 11.86 -17.04
C ASP A 170 -26.16 10.67 -16.22
N GLN A 171 -25.44 9.54 -16.24
CA GLN A 171 -25.76 8.36 -15.45
C GLN A 171 -25.58 8.62 -13.95
N LEU A 172 -24.45 9.22 -13.56
CA LEU A 172 -24.19 9.60 -12.17
C LEU A 172 -25.18 10.67 -11.68
N LYS A 173 -25.46 11.69 -12.52
CA LYS A 173 -26.47 12.71 -12.22
C LYS A 173 -27.85 12.08 -11.97
N LYS A 174 -28.29 11.13 -12.82
CA LYS A 174 -29.57 10.43 -12.66
C LYS A 174 -29.60 9.60 -11.38
N GLN A 175 -28.54 8.88 -11.05
CA GLN A 175 -28.47 8.06 -9.84
C GLN A 175 -28.44 8.90 -8.56
N VAL A 176 -27.65 9.99 -8.53
CA VAL A 176 -27.63 10.91 -7.37
C VAL A 176 -28.97 11.62 -7.19
N LYS A 177 -29.62 12.07 -8.28
CA LYS A 177 -30.98 12.62 -8.19
C LYS A 177 -31.98 11.59 -7.66
N LYS A 178 -31.95 10.38 -8.22
CA LYS A 178 -32.89 9.31 -7.88
C LYS A 178 -32.74 8.84 -6.43
N GLU A 179 -31.52 8.65 -5.95
CA GLU A 179 -31.32 7.97 -4.67
C GLU A 179 -30.79 8.87 -3.56
N GLY A 180 -30.12 9.96 -3.94
CA GLY A 180 -29.41 10.87 -3.06
C GLY A 180 -30.03 12.27 -2.96
N MET A 181 -31.14 12.56 -3.65
CA MET A 181 -31.85 13.83 -3.53
C MET A 181 -33.36 13.70 -3.35
N GLN A 182 -33.87 12.48 -3.21
CA GLN A 182 -35.27 12.21 -2.84
C GLN A 182 -35.71 12.94 -1.57
N TYR A 183 -34.77 13.28 -0.68
CA TYR A 183 -35.03 13.92 0.61
C TYR A 183 -34.59 15.39 0.66
N SER A 184 -34.21 15.98 -0.48
CA SER A 184 -33.73 17.37 -0.56
C SER A 184 -34.72 18.44 -0.08
N SER A 185 -36.01 18.11 -0.05
CA SER A 185 -37.07 18.98 0.49
C SER A 185 -37.23 18.92 2.01
N ARG A 186 -36.51 18.02 2.72
CA ARG A 186 -36.49 18.00 4.18
C ARG A 186 -35.58 19.09 4.72
N GLU A 187 -36.09 19.84 5.68
CA GLU A 187 -35.31 20.79 6.45
C GLU A 187 -34.18 20.05 7.20
N GLY A 188 -32.94 20.54 7.08
CA GLY A 188 -31.75 19.89 7.64
C GLY A 188 -31.14 18.77 6.79
N TYR A 189 -31.65 18.50 5.58
CA TYR A 189 -31.08 17.49 4.70
C TYR A 189 -29.67 17.86 4.20
N HIS A 190 -28.70 16.98 4.42
CA HIS A 190 -27.37 17.10 3.85
C HIS A 190 -27.19 16.14 2.67
N CYS A 191 -26.55 16.63 1.60
CA CYS A 191 -26.27 15.82 0.42
C CYS A 191 -25.46 14.57 0.81
N PRO A 192 -25.76 13.36 0.27
CA PRO A 192 -25.15 12.12 0.75
C PRO A 192 -23.64 12.15 0.64
N GLU A 193 -22.98 11.73 1.72
CA GLU A 193 -21.54 11.52 1.78
C GLU A 193 -21.16 10.34 0.88
N THR A 194 -20.27 10.57 -0.07
CA THR A 194 -19.79 9.49 -0.94
C THR A 194 -18.38 9.08 -0.60
N LYS A 195 -18.15 7.76 -0.61
CA LYS A 195 -16.80 7.19 -0.60
C LYS A 195 -16.28 7.06 -2.03
N VAL A 196 -15.24 7.80 -2.33
CA VAL A 196 -14.54 7.71 -3.61
C VAL A 196 -13.24 6.96 -3.41
N ARG A 197 -13.02 5.95 -4.26
CA ARG A 197 -11.75 5.23 -4.33
C ARG A 197 -10.84 5.96 -5.31
N VAL A 198 -9.79 6.58 -4.81
CA VAL A 198 -8.76 7.24 -5.61
C VAL A 198 -7.56 6.32 -5.72
N ILE A 199 -7.12 6.05 -6.95
CA ILE A 199 -5.88 5.32 -7.25
C ILE A 199 -4.82 6.36 -7.60
N THR A 200 -3.75 6.41 -6.81
CA THR A 200 -2.61 7.30 -7.02
C THR A 200 -1.33 6.51 -7.26
N SER A 201 -0.33 7.08 -7.93
CA SER A 201 1.05 6.59 -7.91
C SER A 201 1.97 7.76 -7.62
N PHE A 202 2.81 7.62 -6.61
CA PHE A 202 3.74 8.66 -6.14
C PHE A 202 3.10 10.05 -6.01
N GLY A 203 1.87 10.10 -5.49
CA GLY A 203 1.10 11.33 -5.29
C GLY A 203 0.49 11.96 -6.55
N LYS A 204 0.61 11.32 -7.72
CA LYS A 204 -0.17 11.63 -8.92
C LYS A 204 -1.40 10.75 -8.98
N ILE A 205 -2.56 11.35 -9.24
CA ILE A 205 -3.79 10.59 -9.45
C ILE A 205 -3.69 9.86 -10.80
N ILE A 206 -3.86 8.55 -10.80
CA ILE A 206 -3.94 7.74 -12.03
C ILE A 206 -5.39 7.52 -12.42
N SER A 207 -6.26 7.22 -11.45
CA SER A 207 -7.70 7.10 -11.67
C SER A 207 -8.44 7.45 -10.37
N ALA A 208 -9.66 7.94 -10.48
CA ALA A 208 -10.54 8.08 -9.32
C ALA A 208 -11.92 7.54 -9.70
N LYS A 209 -12.47 6.65 -8.87
CA LYS A 209 -13.72 5.94 -9.15
C LYS A 209 -14.67 6.07 -7.98
N ILE A 210 -15.88 6.53 -8.27
CA ILE A 210 -16.97 6.63 -7.31
C ILE A 210 -17.59 5.25 -7.12
N LYS A 211 -17.63 4.73 -5.88
CA LYS A 211 -18.08 3.35 -5.60
C LYS A 211 -19.42 3.25 -4.88
N SER A 212 -19.70 4.18 -3.99
CA SER A 212 -20.93 4.14 -3.20
C SER A 212 -21.20 5.48 -2.56
N PHE A 213 -22.47 5.81 -2.39
CA PHE A 213 -22.88 6.91 -1.51
C PHE A 213 -23.52 6.37 -0.23
N ARG A 214 -23.40 7.14 0.84
CA ARG A 214 -24.07 6.96 2.11
C ARG A 214 -24.85 8.22 2.42
N ASN A 215 -26.16 8.07 2.60
CA ASN A 215 -26.96 9.13 3.17
C ASN A 215 -26.96 8.95 4.69
N THR A 216 -26.22 9.82 5.40
CA THR A 216 -26.07 9.78 6.86
C THR A 216 -27.37 10.05 7.59
N ASP A 217 -28.27 10.87 7.02
CA ASP A 217 -29.54 11.25 7.64
C ASP A 217 -30.55 10.09 7.72
N ILE A 218 -30.40 9.06 6.89
CA ILE A 218 -31.29 7.87 6.83
C ILE A 218 -30.53 6.54 6.89
N ASP A 219 -29.24 6.58 7.22
CA ASP A 219 -28.29 5.47 7.22
C ASP A 219 -28.38 4.52 6.00
N LYS A 220 -28.69 5.08 4.82
CA LYS A 220 -28.83 4.32 3.58
C LYS A 220 -27.51 4.31 2.82
N LYS A 221 -26.92 3.12 2.64
CA LYS A 221 -25.77 2.91 1.77
C LYS A 221 -26.22 2.34 0.43
N VAL A 222 -25.79 2.95 -0.65
CA VAL A 222 -26.04 2.44 -2.00
C VAL A 222 -24.70 2.29 -2.72
N VAL A 223 -24.49 1.07 -3.21
CA VAL A 223 -23.30 0.72 -4.00
C VAL A 223 -23.67 0.88 -5.47
N PHE A 224 -22.84 1.61 -6.22
CA PHE A 224 -23.06 1.75 -7.66
C PHE A 224 -22.70 0.43 -8.35
N GLU A 225 -23.60 -0.07 -9.22
CA GLU A 225 -23.37 -1.27 -10.03
C GLU A 225 -22.15 -1.09 -10.96
N GLU A 226 -21.99 0.10 -11.52
CA GLU A 226 -20.82 0.49 -12.31
C GLU A 226 -20.13 1.72 -11.70
N PRO A 227 -18.85 1.59 -11.28
CA PRO A 227 -18.10 2.72 -10.73
C PRO A 227 -17.88 3.80 -11.79
N THR A 228 -18.33 5.03 -11.52
CA THR A 228 -18.10 6.17 -12.43
C THR A 228 -16.66 6.65 -12.30
N GLU A 229 -15.93 6.71 -13.41
CA GLU A 229 -14.57 7.25 -13.47
C GLU A 229 -14.58 8.78 -13.55
N ILE A 230 -13.70 9.40 -12.77
CA ILE A 230 -13.53 10.84 -12.68
C ILE A 230 -12.44 11.25 -13.70
N PRO A 231 -12.75 12.09 -14.70
CA PRO A 231 -11.74 12.66 -15.59
C PRO A 231 -10.79 13.57 -14.82
N ILE A 232 -9.64 13.01 -14.43
CA ILE A 232 -8.62 13.68 -13.60
C ILE A 232 -8.10 14.98 -14.23
N TYR A 233 -8.11 15.08 -15.56
CA TYR A 233 -7.70 16.28 -16.28
C TYR A 233 -8.64 17.47 -16.06
N LYS A 234 -9.88 17.25 -15.59
CA LYS A 234 -10.87 18.29 -15.28
C LYS A 234 -10.88 18.69 -13.80
N ILE A 235 -9.95 18.17 -12.99
CA ILE A 235 -9.86 18.51 -11.57
C ILE A 235 -9.30 19.92 -11.41
N ASN A 236 -10.09 20.79 -10.78
CA ASN A 236 -9.72 22.15 -10.36
C ASN A 236 -9.44 22.16 -8.85
N GLY A 237 -8.33 22.78 -8.43
CA GLY A 237 -7.93 22.86 -7.01
C GLY A 237 -6.67 22.06 -6.65
N ASN A 238 -6.33 22.03 -5.37
CA ASN A 238 -5.06 21.46 -4.90
C ASN A 238 -5.07 19.92 -4.96
N ARG A 239 -4.23 19.34 -5.84
CA ARG A 239 -4.08 17.88 -6.00
C ARG A 239 -3.19 17.23 -4.93
N GLU A 240 -2.56 18.02 -4.07
CA GLU A 240 -1.61 17.56 -3.03
C GLU A 240 -2.25 16.77 -1.89
N ILE A 241 -3.56 16.90 -1.75
CA ILE A 241 -4.39 16.15 -0.80
C ILE A 241 -4.29 14.62 -1.01
N LEU A 242 -3.78 14.22 -2.17
CA LEU A 242 -3.67 12.85 -2.65
C LEU A 242 -2.20 12.36 -2.65
N LYS A 243 -1.25 13.21 -2.24
CA LYS A 243 0.15 12.83 -2.09
C LYS A 243 0.35 12.05 -0.77
N PRO A 244 1.32 11.12 -0.73
CA PRO A 244 1.74 10.47 0.51
C PRO A 244 2.21 11.52 1.53
N PHE A 245 1.99 11.25 2.82
CA PHE A 245 2.21 12.19 3.92
C PHE A 245 3.62 12.83 3.90
N MET A 246 4.66 12.03 3.68
CA MET A 246 6.05 12.52 3.63
C MET A 246 6.35 13.41 2.42
N ILE A 247 5.62 13.30 1.30
CA ILE A 247 5.77 14.21 0.16
C ILE A 247 5.13 15.57 0.46
N ASN A 248 4.09 15.60 1.30
CA ASN A 248 3.46 16.84 1.75
C ASN A 248 4.31 17.61 2.77
N LEU A 249 5.25 16.95 3.48
CA LEU A 249 6.16 17.61 4.42
C LEU A 249 7.31 18.37 3.74
N TRP A 250 7.54 18.17 2.44
CA TRP A 250 8.63 18.78 1.68
C TRP A 250 8.16 19.95 0.80
N ASN A 251 6.89 20.34 0.90
CA ASN A 251 6.30 21.53 0.28
C ASN A 251 5.89 22.53 1.38
#